data_AF-A0AA88XAI4-F1
#
_entry.id   AF-A0AA88XAI4-F1
#
_cell.length_a   1.000
_cell.length_b   1.000
_cell.length_c   1.000
_cell.angle_alpha   90.00
_cell.angle_beta   90.00
_cell.angle_gamma   90.00
#
_symmetry.space_group_name_H-M   'P 1'
#
loop_
_entity.id
_entity.type
_entity.pdbx_description
1 polymer ?
#
loop_
_entity_poly.entity_id
_entity_poly.type
_entity_poly.pdbx_seq_one_letter_code
_entity_poly.pdbx_strand_id
1 'polypeptide(L)'
;MEPLNSQKSLERVVSQKALQMGNSFPCQICVVGFLCGVCLTSVFLAALTSLGTFEFGGISFSTFSSGISTPNSSSKFINMTAAGKCNSKPKEVEKLVYSENSFKLRFEEKIRTLYVIWSDVLNKSMYEDGKLSQNRGLERFDVPKPPHLENCKLSVEVNQHLDKRVKNGRLPPWTPWKGMLDKFPLSVADEQLSYHGHGDLSEGAYPPWITGSDQENYPFTRKVQRDIWLHQHPLNCSDPSVRFLVVDWERIPGFGIGAQLAGMCGLLAIAINEKRVLVTNYYNRADHDGCKGPSRASWSCYFFPEASQECRDRAFELLKEKEAWDKGIVTGKDNYTSKTIWTGQVPRQAYYRIWGSPWSYLQPTTEVNGKIVAYHRKMDRRWWRAQAVRYLMRFQTEYTCSLHNFARHAAFGWEAAEMVLTNSVEDSLQDVTKLSKSNMEEFVWSNHKPWIPKPLLSMHVRMGDKACEMNVVEFAEYMRLATRVRKRFPHLKTIWLSTEMQDVIDKSRSYPHWKFYYTNVTRQVGNMTMATYEASLGRETSTNYPLVNFLMAAEADFFVGALGSTWCFLIDGMRNTGGKVMSGYLSVNKDRFW
;
A
#
# COMPACT_ATOMS: atom_id res chain seq x y z
N MET A 1 53.41 18.74 1.70
CA MET A 1 52.01 19.04 2.06
C MET A 1 51.12 18.39 1.02
N GLU A 2 50.42 17.32 1.39
CA GLU A 2 49.41 16.66 0.57
C GLU A 2 48.01 17.17 0.94
N PRO A 3 47.06 17.27 0.00
CA PRO A 3 45.63 17.31 0.29
C PRO A 3 44.98 15.92 0.23
N LEU A 4 43.94 15.71 1.04
CA LEU A 4 43.35 14.40 1.35
C LEU A 4 42.72 13.68 0.15
N ASN A 5 42.98 12.37 0.06
CA ASN A 5 42.37 11.45 -0.91
C ASN A 5 41.38 10.46 -0.24
N SER A 6 40.59 10.96 0.73
CA SER A 6 39.83 10.13 1.69
C SER A 6 38.42 9.69 1.25
N GLN A 7 37.83 10.30 0.21
CA GLN A 7 36.48 9.91 -0.24
C GLN A 7 36.49 8.62 -1.09
N LYS A 8 37.47 8.45 -1.99
CA LYS A 8 37.55 7.27 -2.88
C LYS A 8 37.93 5.97 -2.14
N SER A 9 38.62 6.05 -1.01
CA SER A 9 38.91 4.87 -0.18
C SER A 9 37.68 4.39 0.59
N LEU A 10 36.86 5.31 1.11
CA LEU A 10 35.60 4.99 1.80
C LEU A 10 34.61 4.26 0.89
N GLU A 11 34.40 4.73 -0.35
CA GLU A 11 33.56 4.03 -1.33
C GLU A 11 34.07 2.61 -1.63
N ARG A 12 35.40 2.43 -1.73
CA ARG A 12 36.03 1.10 -1.94
C ARG A 12 35.85 0.17 -0.74
N VAL A 13 35.98 0.68 0.48
CA VAL A 13 35.83 -0.10 1.72
C VAL A 13 34.37 -0.48 1.99
N VAL A 14 33.42 0.43 1.72
CA VAL A 14 31.97 0.12 1.79
C VAL A 14 31.60 -0.92 0.71
N SER A 15 32.11 -0.76 -0.52
CA SER A 15 31.93 -1.76 -1.58
C SER A 15 32.57 -3.11 -1.25
N GLN A 16 33.72 -3.15 -0.58
CA GLN A 16 34.36 -4.40 -0.15
C GLN A 16 33.59 -5.09 0.98
N LYS A 17 33.04 -4.37 1.96
CA LYS A 17 32.14 -4.96 2.96
C LYS A 17 30.86 -5.52 2.33
N ALA A 18 30.26 -4.80 1.37
CA ALA A 18 29.11 -5.29 0.62
C ALA A 18 29.43 -6.56 -0.21
N LEU A 19 30.61 -6.62 -0.84
CA LEU A 19 31.09 -7.81 -1.56
C LEU A 19 31.39 -8.99 -0.64
N GLN A 20 31.97 -8.76 0.54
CA GLN A 20 32.21 -9.82 1.54
C GLN A 20 30.90 -10.39 2.11
N MET A 21 29.80 -9.62 2.14
CA MET A 21 28.47 -10.11 2.49
C MET A 21 27.74 -10.84 1.33
N GLY A 22 28.21 -10.70 0.09
CA GLY A 22 27.57 -11.26 -1.11
C GLY A 22 28.04 -12.65 -1.51
N ASN A 23 29.07 -13.20 -0.88
CA ASN A 23 29.80 -14.38 -1.38
C ASN A 23 29.14 -15.72 -0.98
N SER A 24 27.86 -15.90 -1.36
CA SER A 24 27.09 -17.12 -1.09
C SER A 24 26.78 -17.90 -2.38
N PHE A 25 26.85 -19.23 -2.29
CA PHE A 25 26.64 -20.17 -3.41
C PHE A 25 25.36 -19.93 -4.26
N PRO A 26 24.22 -19.42 -3.72
CA PRO A 26 23.02 -19.16 -4.54
C PRO A 26 23.20 -18.15 -5.69
N CYS A 27 24.07 -17.13 -5.57
CA CYS A 27 24.24 -16.16 -6.66
C CYS A 27 24.97 -16.74 -7.89
N GLN A 28 25.71 -17.86 -7.78
CA GLN A 28 26.24 -18.55 -8.97
C GLN A 28 25.15 -19.22 -9.79
N ILE A 29 24.18 -19.89 -9.16
CA ILE A 29 23.10 -20.62 -9.86
C ILE A 29 22.20 -19.64 -10.63
N CYS A 30 21.87 -18.49 -10.04
CA CYS A 30 21.09 -17.44 -10.71
C CYS A 30 21.83 -16.82 -11.90
N VAL A 31 23.16 -16.70 -11.82
CA VAL A 31 24.00 -16.16 -12.92
C VAL A 31 24.15 -17.18 -14.05
N VAL A 32 24.35 -18.46 -13.76
CA VAL A 32 24.45 -19.52 -14.80
C VAL A 32 23.13 -19.67 -15.56
N GLY A 33 21.98 -19.66 -14.87
CA GLY A 33 20.66 -19.72 -15.51
C GLY A 33 20.34 -18.53 -16.41
N PHE A 34 20.97 -17.36 -16.19
CA PHE A 34 20.79 -16.17 -17.01
C PHE A 34 21.82 -16.06 -18.15
N LEU A 35 23.07 -16.49 -17.93
CA LEU A 35 24.15 -16.39 -18.92
C LEU A 35 24.12 -17.49 -19.99
N CYS A 36 23.70 -18.72 -19.66
CA CYS A 36 23.59 -19.79 -20.66
C CYS A 36 22.59 -19.47 -21.79
N GLY A 37 21.63 -18.58 -21.54
CA GLY A 37 20.69 -18.09 -22.56
C GLY A 37 21.19 -16.92 -23.42
N VAL A 38 22.33 -16.31 -23.07
CA VAL A 38 22.85 -15.09 -23.74
C VAL A 38 24.10 -15.39 -24.58
N CYS A 39 24.99 -16.28 -24.13
CA CYS A 39 26.25 -16.60 -24.82
C CYS A 39 26.07 -17.21 -26.24
N LEU A 40 24.90 -17.77 -26.57
CA LEU A 40 24.59 -18.26 -27.92
C LEU A 40 24.23 -17.15 -28.93
N THR A 41 24.07 -15.90 -28.48
CA THR A 41 23.68 -14.77 -29.36
C THR A 41 24.78 -13.72 -29.54
N SER A 42 25.74 -13.64 -28.62
CA SER A 42 26.82 -12.64 -28.65
C SER A 42 27.97 -12.97 -29.60
N VAL A 43 28.10 -14.22 -30.07
CA VAL A 43 29.17 -14.64 -30.99
C VAL A 43 28.96 -14.13 -32.43
N PHE A 44 27.72 -13.81 -32.82
CA PHE A 44 27.38 -13.37 -34.18
C PHE A 44 27.27 -11.85 -34.39
N LEU A 45 27.41 -11.03 -33.35
CA LEU A 45 27.26 -9.56 -33.45
C LEU A 45 28.55 -8.76 -33.13
N ALA A 46 29.64 -9.42 -32.75
CA ALA A 46 30.90 -8.76 -32.37
C ALA A 46 31.87 -8.50 -33.54
N ALA A 47 31.37 -8.52 -34.78
CA ALA A 47 32.12 -8.20 -35.98
C ALA A 47 31.35 -7.19 -36.84
N LEU A 48 31.35 -5.92 -36.43
CA LEU A 48 31.30 -4.73 -37.31
C LEU A 48 31.32 -3.40 -36.49
N THR A 49 32.08 -2.43 -37.02
CA THR A 49 32.11 -0.99 -36.67
C THR A 49 32.68 -0.54 -35.32
N SER A 50 33.94 -0.09 -35.40
CA SER A 50 34.66 0.79 -34.48
C SER A 50 34.56 2.27 -34.92
N LEU A 51 35.10 3.18 -34.08
CA LEU A 51 35.31 4.65 -34.29
C LEU A 51 34.04 5.53 -34.19
N GLY A 52 34.09 6.74 -33.61
CA GLY A 52 35.23 7.48 -33.04
C GLY A 52 34.84 8.63 -32.08
N THR A 53 35.86 9.28 -31.50
CA THR A 53 35.83 10.32 -30.46
C THR A 53 35.84 11.76 -31.00
N PHE A 54 35.32 12.75 -30.24
CA PHE A 54 35.74 14.17 -30.34
C PHE A 54 35.43 15.00 -29.07
N GLU A 55 36.25 16.03 -28.85
CA GLU A 55 36.15 17.11 -27.85
C GLU A 55 36.39 18.47 -28.57
N PHE A 56 36.53 19.68 -28.02
CA PHE A 56 36.78 20.18 -26.65
C PHE A 56 36.36 21.68 -26.55
N GLY A 57 36.05 22.20 -25.36
CA GLY A 57 36.03 23.66 -25.06
C GLY A 57 34.62 24.28 -24.82
N GLY A 58 34.42 25.27 -23.94
CA GLY A 58 35.30 25.94 -22.98
C GLY A 58 35.42 27.46 -23.20
N ILE A 59 34.90 28.28 -22.27
CA ILE A 59 35.20 29.73 -22.03
C ILE A 59 34.68 30.10 -20.62
N SER A 60 35.14 31.24 -20.06
CA SER A 60 35.31 31.52 -18.62
C SER A 60 34.19 32.31 -17.90
N PHE A 61 34.37 32.45 -16.59
CA PHE A 61 33.59 33.22 -15.62
C PHE A 61 33.78 34.75 -15.73
N SER A 62 32.84 35.51 -15.16
CA SER A 62 33.07 36.87 -14.66
C SER A 62 32.58 37.03 -13.22
N THR A 63 33.31 37.82 -12.43
CA THR A 63 33.09 38.05 -10.99
C THR A 63 32.61 39.48 -10.77
N PHE A 64 31.67 39.71 -9.84
CA PHE A 64 31.45 41.04 -9.26
C PHE A 64 31.27 40.93 -7.74
N SER A 65 31.79 41.94 -7.04
CA SER A 65 32.01 41.96 -5.60
C SER A 65 31.12 42.97 -4.87
N SER A 66 30.84 42.66 -3.60
CA SER A 66 30.71 43.62 -2.48
C SER A 66 29.67 44.74 -2.56
N GLY A 67 28.70 44.69 -1.63
CA GLY A 67 27.86 45.83 -1.24
C GLY A 67 27.26 45.60 0.14
N ILE A 68 27.78 46.29 1.16
CA ILE A 68 27.34 46.20 2.56
C ILE A 68 26.26 47.26 2.82
N SER A 69 25.15 46.89 3.47
CA SER A 69 24.44 47.78 4.38
C SER A 69 23.51 47.02 5.35
N THR A 70 23.80 47.13 6.64
CA THR A 70 22.81 46.96 7.73
C THR A 70 22.48 48.34 8.29
N PRO A 71 21.28 48.51 8.86
CA PRO A 71 21.18 49.29 10.08
C PRO A 71 20.46 48.53 11.20
N ASN A 72 20.91 48.79 12.43
CA ASN A 72 20.32 48.28 13.66
C ASN A 72 18.93 48.89 13.92
N SER A 73 18.14 48.20 14.76
CA SER A 73 17.35 48.89 15.77
C SER A 73 17.35 48.09 17.08
N SER A 74 17.41 48.78 18.21
CA SER A 74 17.57 48.19 19.54
C SER A 74 16.81 48.97 20.60
N SER A 75 16.08 48.26 21.46
CA SER A 75 15.56 48.75 22.74
C SER A 75 15.18 47.52 23.58
N LYS A 76 15.97 47.09 24.57
CA LYS A 76 16.29 47.68 25.89
C LYS A 76 15.52 46.96 26.98
N PHE A 77 16.27 46.25 27.83
CA PHE A 77 15.81 45.73 29.11
C PHE A 77 15.37 46.87 30.04
N ILE A 78 14.38 46.60 30.89
CA ILE A 78 14.16 47.34 32.14
C ILE A 78 14.12 46.33 33.29
N ASN A 79 15.12 46.40 34.17
CA ASN A 79 15.02 45.85 35.51
C ASN A 79 14.38 46.92 36.41
N MET A 80 13.37 46.55 37.21
CA MET A 80 13.06 47.25 38.45
C MET A 80 12.87 46.24 39.57
N THR A 81 13.87 46.18 40.45
CA THR A 81 13.76 45.55 41.76
C THR A 81 13.08 46.51 42.73
N ALA A 82 11.89 46.15 43.20
CA ALA A 82 11.27 46.75 44.37
C ALA A 82 10.89 45.64 45.35
N ALA A 83 11.36 45.73 46.60
CA ALA A 83 11.19 44.68 47.59
C ALA A 83 9.74 44.65 48.11
N GLY A 84 9.05 43.53 47.89
CA GLY A 84 7.76 43.19 48.50
C GLY A 84 7.81 41.77 49.06
N LYS A 85 7.39 41.57 50.32
CA LYS A 85 7.46 40.27 51.01
C LYS A 85 6.50 39.24 50.40
N CYS A 86 7.02 38.30 49.61
CA CYS A 86 6.27 37.10 49.21
C CYS A 86 6.47 35.95 50.20
N ASN A 87 5.56 35.81 51.17
CA ASN A 87 5.37 34.58 51.95
C ASN A 87 4.24 33.73 51.31
N SER A 88 4.42 33.33 50.04
CA SER A 88 3.58 32.32 49.40
C SER A 88 4.08 30.91 49.76
N LYS A 89 3.19 30.08 50.34
CA LYS A 89 3.54 28.80 50.96
C LYS A 89 4.04 27.77 49.91
N PRO A 90 5.16 27.05 50.14
CA PRO A 90 5.60 25.96 49.26
C PRO A 90 4.54 24.88 49.03
N LYS A 91 3.72 24.61 50.05
CA LYS A 91 2.65 23.60 50.06
C LYS A 91 1.56 23.80 48.99
N GLU A 92 1.39 25.01 48.45
CA GLU A 92 0.35 25.28 47.46
C GLU A 92 0.79 24.87 46.05
N VAL A 93 2.08 25.11 45.73
CA VAL A 93 2.72 24.64 44.49
C VAL A 93 2.87 23.12 44.51
N GLU A 94 3.30 22.52 45.63
CA GLU A 94 3.34 21.06 45.78
C GLU A 94 1.95 20.42 45.60
N LYS A 95 0.89 21.03 46.14
CA LYS A 95 -0.48 20.51 46.03
C LYS A 95 -1.04 20.64 44.61
N LEU A 96 -0.67 21.68 43.86
CA LEU A 96 -1.00 21.81 42.44
C LEU A 96 -0.29 20.74 41.59
N VAL A 97 1.02 20.58 41.75
CA VAL A 97 1.82 19.57 41.05
C VAL A 97 1.38 18.14 41.39
N TYR A 98 1.01 17.87 42.66
CA TYR A 98 0.44 16.59 43.06
C TYR A 98 -0.95 16.35 42.45
N SER A 99 -1.79 17.40 42.36
CA SER A 99 -3.09 17.33 41.70
C SER A 99 -2.96 17.02 40.21
N GLU A 100 -2.11 17.74 39.48
CA GLU A 100 -1.83 17.51 38.05
C GLU A 100 -1.27 16.11 37.79
N ASN A 101 -0.29 15.66 38.59
CA ASN A 101 0.23 14.29 38.47
C ASN A 101 -0.86 13.24 38.76
N SER A 102 -1.73 13.46 39.76
CA SER A 102 -2.87 12.55 40.05
C SER A 102 -3.93 12.54 38.95
N PHE A 103 -4.09 13.65 38.21
CA PHE A 103 -5.00 13.75 37.08
C PHE A 103 -4.41 13.02 35.87
N LYS A 104 -3.14 13.27 35.57
CA LYS A 104 -2.41 12.61 34.48
C LYS A 104 -2.38 11.09 34.65
N LEU A 105 -2.06 10.58 35.85
CA LEU A 105 -2.08 9.15 36.14
C LEU A 105 -3.48 8.53 35.93
N ARG A 106 -4.55 9.21 36.38
CA ARG A 106 -5.93 8.76 36.15
C ARG A 106 -6.36 8.85 34.68
N PHE A 107 -5.78 9.78 33.90
CA PHE A 107 -6.04 9.89 32.47
C PHE A 107 -5.33 8.77 31.69
N GLU A 108 -4.06 8.49 32.00
CA GLU A 108 -3.32 7.34 31.45
C GLU A 108 -3.98 6.00 31.79
N GLU A 109 -4.54 5.86 33.00
CA GLU A 109 -5.34 4.69 33.39
C GLU A 109 -6.60 4.55 32.52
N LYS A 110 -7.36 5.63 32.29
CA LYS A 110 -8.52 5.63 31.37
C LYS A 110 -8.13 5.24 29.94
N ILE A 111 -7.01 5.78 29.41
CA ILE A 111 -6.49 5.43 28.07
C ILE A 111 -6.19 3.94 28.01
N ARG A 112 -5.48 3.41 29.02
CA ARG A 112 -5.16 1.98 29.12
C ARG A 112 -6.41 1.12 29.17
N THR A 113 -7.42 1.51 29.96
CA THR A 113 -8.69 0.79 30.06
C THR A 113 -9.42 0.76 28.71
N LEU A 114 -9.56 1.91 28.03
CA LEU A 114 -10.20 1.98 26.71
C LEU A 114 -9.45 1.17 25.66
N TYR A 115 -8.12 1.25 25.64
CA TYR A 115 -7.26 0.44 24.77
C TYR A 115 -7.49 -1.06 24.98
N VAL A 116 -7.51 -1.53 26.24
CA VAL A 116 -7.74 -2.94 26.58
C VAL A 116 -9.15 -3.39 26.19
N ILE A 117 -10.18 -2.57 26.41
CA ILE A 117 -11.55 -2.89 25.97
C ILE A 117 -11.61 -3.05 24.44
N TRP A 118 -10.96 -2.17 23.69
CA TRP A 118 -10.88 -2.31 22.22
C TRP A 118 -10.06 -3.53 21.78
N SER A 119 -8.99 -3.90 22.51
CA SER A 119 -8.25 -5.15 22.30
C SER A 119 -9.17 -6.37 22.49
N ASP A 120 -9.98 -6.40 23.54
CA ASP A 120 -10.91 -7.49 23.82
C ASP A 120 -12.02 -7.61 22.77
N VAL A 121 -12.56 -6.50 22.28
CA VAL A 121 -13.54 -6.50 21.16
C VAL A 121 -12.90 -7.10 19.90
N LEU A 122 -11.68 -6.67 19.57
CA LEU A 122 -10.98 -7.13 18.38
C LEU A 122 -10.59 -8.62 18.47
N ASN A 123 -10.13 -9.08 19.64
CA ASN A 123 -9.84 -10.49 19.88
C ASN A 123 -11.10 -11.38 19.78
N LYS A 124 -12.24 -10.94 20.33
CA LYS A 124 -13.51 -11.69 20.23
C LYS A 124 -13.98 -11.87 18.78
N SER A 125 -13.75 -10.88 17.93
CA SER A 125 -14.11 -10.95 16.49
C SER A 125 -13.35 -12.04 15.70
N MET A 126 -12.26 -12.59 16.24
CA MET A 126 -11.53 -13.71 15.61
C MET A 126 -12.10 -15.10 15.91
N TYR A 127 -12.86 -15.26 17.00
CA TYR A 127 -13.13 -16.58 17.59
C TYR A 127 -14.60 -16.99 17.64
N GLU A 128 -15.57 -16.06 17.65
CA GLU A 128 -17.00 -16.41 17.72
C GLU A 128 -17.86 -15.60 16.75
N ASP A 129 -18.61 -16.31 15.90
CA ASP A 129 -19.78 -15.77 15.21
C ASP A 129 -20.96 -15.75 16.19
N GLY A 130 -21.28 -14.56 16.71
CA GLY A 130 -22.56 -14.29 17.36
C GLY A 130 -22.81 -14.88 18.75
N LYS A 131 -22.15 -14.34 19.79
CA LYS A 131 -22.82 -14.03 21.07
C LYS A 131 -22.05 -13.03 21.93
N LEU A 132 -22.72 -11.95 22.33
CA LEU A 132 -22.21 -11.01 23.33
C LEU A 132 -22.30 -11.67 24.72
N SER A 133 -21.28 -12.44 25.10
CA SER A 133 -21.22 -13.03 26.44
C SER A 133 -21.16 -11.93 27.50
N GLN A 134 -22.25 -11.85 28.27
CA GLN A 134 -22.33 -11.11 29.53
C GLN A 134 -21.28 -11.62 30.53
N ASN A 135 -20.99 -10.83 31.56
CA ASN A 135 -20.15 -11.14 32.72
C ASN A 135 -18.61 -11.04 32.53
N ARG A 136 -18.13 -9.80 32.46
CA ARG A 136 -17.37 -9.26 33.61
C ARG A 136 -18.02 -7.94 34.04
N GLY A 137 -18.04 -7.68 35.34
CA GLY A 137 -18.82 -6.60 35.95
C GLY A 137 -18.29 -5.19 35.64
N LEU A 138 -18.67 -4.66 34.48
CA LEU A 138 -18.97 -3.24 34.34
C LEU A 138 -20.42 -3.11 33.88
N GLU A 139 -21.10 -2.11 34.41
CA GLU A 139 -22.35 -1.62 33.84
C GLU A 139 -22.13 -1.21 32.38
N ARG A 140 -23.24 -1.08 31.65
CA ARG A 140 -23.28 -0.86 30.20
C ARG A 140 -22.91 0.59 29.83
N PHE A 141 -21.72 1.03 30.23
CA PHE A 141 -21.10 2.26 29.74
C PHE A 141 -21.04 2.22 28.21
N ASP A 142 -21.45 3.30 27.56
CA ASP A 142 -21.30 3.47 26.12
C ASP A 142 -19.81 3.62 25.78
N VAL A 143 -19.14 2.48 25.60
CA VAL A 143 -17.74 2.42 25.15
C VAL A 143 -17.66 3.08 23.77
N PRO A 144 -16.89 4.17 23.60
CA PRO A 144 -16.77 4.83 22.31
C PRO A 144 -16.28 3.86 21.24
N LYS A 145 -16.80 4.00 20.01
CA LYS A 145 -16.32 3.21 18.89
C LYS A 145 -14.85 3.55 18.59
N PRO A 146 -13.98 2.56 18.38
CA PRO A 146 -12.59 2.80 18.02
C PRO A 146 -12.49 3.43 16.61
N PRO A 147 -12.02 4.68 16.47
CA PRO A 147 -12.05 5.39 15.19
C PRO A 147 -11.02 4.85 14.18
N HIS A 148 -9.99 4.14 14.66
CA HIS A 148 -8.95 3.52 13.84
C HIS A 148 -9.32 2.13 13.30
N LEU A 149 -10.52 1.62 13.60
CA LEU A 149 -10.98 0.31 13.15
C LEU A 149 -12.12 0.39 12.14
N GLU A 150 -12.08 -0.48 11.15
CA GLU A 150 -13.12 -0.65 10.15
C GLU A 150 -14.14 -1.71 10.58
N ASN A 151 -15.43 -1.51 10.27
CA ASN A 151 -16.41 -2.59 10.41
C ASN A 151 -16.25 -3.55 9.22
N CYS A 152 -15.45 -4.59 9.39
CA CYS A 152 -15.07 -5.51 8.31
C CYS A 152 -16.26 -6.23 7.67
N LYS A 153 -17.25 -6.66 8.46
CA LYS A 153 -18.47 -7.30 7.96
C LYS A 153 -19.27 -6.34 7.07
N LEU A 154 -19.54 -5.13 7.57
CA LEU A 154 -20.26 -4.09 6.80
C LEU A 154 -19.48 -3.68 5.53
N SER A 155 -18.15 -3.56 5.63
CA SER A 155 -17.28 -3.25 4.49
C SER A 155 -17.39 -4.33 3.41
N VAL A 156 -17.36 -5.62 3.78
CA VAL A 156 -17.58 -6.72 2.84
C VAL A 156 -18.98 -6.71 2.24
N GLU A 157 -20.04 -6.48 3.02
CA GLU A 157 -21.42 -6.37 2.53
C GLU A 157 -21.58 -5.24 1.50
N VAL A 158 -21.01 -4.05 1.76
CA VAL A 158 -20.95 -2.91 0.82
C VAL A 158 -20.17 -3.29 -0.44
N ASN A 159 -18.97 -3.84 -0.27
CA ASN A 159 -18.10 -4.20 -1.39
C ASN A 159 -18.73 -5.29 -2.28
N GLN A 160 -19.44 -6.28 -1.71
CA GLN A 160 -20.17 -7.29 -2.48
C GLN A 160 -21.32 -6.70 -3.30
N HIS A 161 -22.01 -5.68 -2.78
CA HIS A 161 -23.05 -4.95 -3.53
C HIS A 161 -22.43 -4.16 -4.69
N LEU A 162 -21.26 -3.55 -4.48
CA LEU A 162 -20.52 -2.77 -5.48
C LEU A 162 -19.72 -3.60 -6.49
N ASP A 163 -19.61 -4.92 -6.31
CA ASP A 163 -18.91 -5.85 -7.21
C ASP A 163 -19.85 -6.80 -7.98
N LYS A 164 -21.17 -6.70 -7.79
CA LYS A 164 -22.17 -7.57 -8.45
C LYS A 164 -23.03 -6.77 -9.44
N ARG A 165 -23.36 -7.38 -10.59
CA ARG A 165 -24.34 -6.82 -11.54
C ARG A 165 -25.71 -6.70 -10.87
N VAL A 166 -26.45 -5.65 -11.22
CA VAL A 166 -27.86 -5.51 -10.84
C VAL A 166 -28.72 -6.46 -11.69
N LYS A 167 -29.88 -6.91 -11.18
CA LYS A 167 -30.75 -7.95 -11.78
C LYS A 167 -31.06 -7.80 -13.29
N ASN A 168 -30.94 -6.60 -13.86
CA ASN A 168 -31.21 -6.31 -15.27
C ASN A 168 -29.92 -6.30 -16.13
N GLY A 169 -28.84 -6.99 -15.70
CA GLY A 169 -27.54 -7.01 -16.38
C GLY A 169 -26.74 -5.71 -16.32
N ARG A 170 -27.32 -4.63 -15.81
CA ARG A 170 -26.66 -3.32 -15.63
C ARG A 170 -25.40 -3.44 -14.77
N LEU A 171 -24.51 -2.46 -14.92
CA LEU A 171 -23.35 -2.28 -14.03
C LEU A 171 -23.79 -2.33 -12.55
N PRO A 172 -22.88 -2.66 -11.62
CA PRO A 172 -23.13 -2.46 -10.19
C PRO A 172 -23.51 -0.99 -9.93
N PRO A 173 -24.09 -0.66 -8.76
CA PRO A 173 -24.50 0.71 -8.40
C PRO A 173 -23.27 1.59 -8.07
N TRP A 174 -22.40 1.78 -9.06
CA TRP A 174 -21.30 2.72 -9.08
C TRP A 174 -21.85 4.14 -9.27
N THR A 175 -22.57 4.63 -8.27
CA THR A 175 -23.02 6.03 -8.21
C THR A 175 -21.79 6.96 -8.06
N PRO A 176 -21.90 8.28 -8.33
CA PRO A 176 -20.83 9.22 -7.99
C PRO A 176 -20.50 9.27 -6.49
N TRP A 177 -21.37 8.70 -5.64
CA TRP A 177 -21.22 8.61 -4.20
C TRP A 177 -20.79 7.19 -3.79
N LYS A 178 -19.75 7.09 -2.96
CA LYS A 178 -19.38 5.82 -2.31
C LYS A 178 -20.21 5.63 -1.04
N GLY A 179 -20.69 4.41 -0.81
CA GLY A 179 -21.17 3.98 0.50
C GLY A 179 -22.57 3.40 0.48
N MET A 180 -23.38 3.76 1.48
CA MET A 180 -24.77 3.33 1.65
C MET A 180 -25.78 4.43 1.27
N LEU A 181 -25.34 5.57 0.70
CA LEU A 181 -26.23 6.67 0.31
C LEU A 181 -27.27 6.27 -0.75
N ASP A 182 -26.98 5.23 -1.54
CA ASP A 182 -27.92 4.59 -2.47
C ASP A 182 -29.09 3.88 -1.76
N LYS A 183 -28.96 3.60 -0.45
CA LYS A 183 -29.97 2.98 0.40
C LYS A 183 -30.64 3.95 1.37
N PHE A 184 -30.32 5.25 1.26
CA PHE A 184 -31.00 6.27 2.08
C PHE A 184 -32.47 6.37 1.64
N PRO A 185 -33.45 6.21 2.55
CA PRO A 185 -34.86 6.29 2.19
C PRO A 185 -35.24 7.73 1.81
N LEU A 186 -35.55 7.93 0.53
CA LEU A 186 -36.06 9.19 -0.01
C LEU A 186 -37.58 9.28 0.19
N SER A 187 -38.14 10.51 0.20
CA SER A 187 -39.58 10.67 0.14
C SER A 187 -40.11 10.35 -1.26
N VAL A 188 -41.39 9.99 -1.40
CA VAL A 188 -42.00 9.65 -2.71
C VAL A 188 -41.86 10.78 -3.75
N ALA A 189 -41.80 12.04 -3.30
CA ALA A 189 -41.55 13.19 -4.18
C ALA A 189 -40.09 13.28 -4.63
N ASP A 190 -39.14 12.98 -3.74
CA ASP A 190 -37.70 12.97 -4.02
C ASP A 190 -37.29 11.76 -4.88
N GLU A 191 -37.95 10.62 -4.72
CA GLU A 191 -37.79 9.45 -5.59
C GLU A 191 -38.14 9.78 -7.04
N GLN A 192 -39.26 10.48 -7.29
CA GLN A 192 -39.64 10.88 -8.65
C GLN A 192 -38.59 11.78 -9.31
N LEU A 193 -37.96 12.68 -8.53
CA LEU A 193 -36.84 13.51 -9.00
C LEU A 193 -35.56 12.70 -9.27
N SER A 194 -35.23 11.71 -8.43
CA SER A 194 -34.03 10.88 -8.63
C SER A 194 -34.16 10.00 -9.89
N TYR A 195 -35.33 9.44 -10.16
CA TYR A 195 -35.60 8.65 -11.38
C TYR A 195 -35.36 9.44 -12.67
N HIS A 196 -35.62 10.76 -12.67
CA HIS A 196 -35.35 11.62 -13.83
C HIS A 196 -33.84 11.89 -14.03
N GLY A 197 -33.02 11.84 -12.99
CA GLY A 197 -31.57 12.01 -13.07
C GLY A 197 -30.77 10.72 -13.33
N HIS A 198 -31.36 9.54 -13.10
CA HIS A 198 -30.65 8.26 -13.19
C HIS A 198 -30.62 7.61 -14.58
N GLY A 199 -31.21 8.22 -15.61
CA GLY A 199 -31.14 7.74 -16.99
C GLY A 199 -29.73 7.79 -17.60
N ASP A 200 -29.02 8.91 -17.42
CA ASP A 200 -27.74 9.20 -18.11
C ASP A 200 -26.48 8.76 -17.34
N LEU A 201 -26.60 8.33 -16.08
CA LEU A 201 -25.44 8.02 -15.23
C LEU A 201 -24.64 6.76 -15.64
N SER A 202 -25.11 6.00 -16.65
CA SER A 202 -24.47 4.77 -17.11
C SER A 202 -23.07 4.97 -17.72
N GLU A 203 -22.81 6.08 -18.41
CA GLU A 203 -21.51 6.33 -19.03
C GLU A 203 -20.47 6.90 -18.05
N GLY A 204 -20.91 7.69 -17.05
CA GLY A 204 -20.03 8.31 -16.04
C GLY A 204 -19.73 7.48 -14.79
N ALA A 205 -20.44 6.36 -14.59
CA ALA A 205 -20.25 5.47 -13.45
C ALA A 205 -18.84 4.81 -13.42
N TYR A 206 -18.05 5.06 -12.37
CA TYR A 206 -16.68 4.55 -12.23
C TYR A 206 -16.50 3.67 -10.98
N PRO A 207 -15.53 2.72 -10.99
CA PRO A 207 -15.39 1.78 -9.88
C PRO A 207 -14.97 2.43 -8.55
N PRO A 208 -15.65 2.11 -7.43
CA PRO A 208 -15.50 2.81 -6.15
C PRO A 208 -14.24 2.45 -5.35
N TRP A 209 -13.43 1.50 -5.85
CA TRP A 209 -12.10 1.20 -5.30
C TRP A 209 -11.00 2.17 -5.77
N ILE A 210 -11.31 3.07 -6.71
CA ILE A 210 -10.41 4.13 -7.16
C ILE A 210 -10.64 5.40 -6.33
N THR A 211 -9.58 5.87 -5.67
CA THR A 211 -9.58 7.14 -4.93
C THR A 211 -9.03 8.26 -5.81
N GLY A 212 -9.58 9.47 -5.69
CA GLY A 212 -9.15 10.66 -6.45
C GLY A 212 -9.77 10.79 -7.85
N SER A 213 -9.56 11.95 -8.44
CA SER A 213 -9.87 12.33 -9.83
C SER A 213 -8.95 11.62 -10.83
N ASP A 214 -9.25 11.71 -12.13
CA ASP A 214 -8.37 11.19 -13.18
C ASP A 214 -7.02 11.95 -13.25
N GLN A 215 -7.00 13.21 -12.81
CA GLN A 215 -5.80 14.05 -12.72
C GLN A 215 -4.89 13.68 -11.54
N GLU A 216 -5.44 13.08 -10.48
CA GLU A 216 -4.69 12.60 -9.31
C GLU A 216 -4.16 11.15 -9.48
N ASN A 217 -4.51 10.50 -10.59
CA ASN A 217 -4.20 9.11 -10.92
C ASN A 217 -3.39 9.01 -12.22
N TYR A 218 -2.86 7.81 -12.49
CA TYR A 218 -2.33 7.49 -13.81
C TYR A 218 -3.41 7.61 -14.89
N PRO A 219 -3.03 7.98 -16.14
CA PRO A 219 -4.01 8.18 -17.21
C PRO A 219 -4.91 6.96 -17.42
N PHE A 220 -6.21 7.24 -17.59
CA PHE A 220 -7.29 6.28 -17.76
C PHE A 220 -7.52 5.28 -16.60
N THR A 221 -6.96 5.46 -15.40
CA THR A 221 -7.17 4.50 -14.29
C THR A 221 -8.64 4.15 -14.08
N ARG A 222 -9.56 5.11 -13.91
CA ARG A 222 -10.98 4.79 -13.67
C ARG A 222 -11.62 4.00 -14.81
N LYS A 223 -11.31 4.39 -16.05
CA LYS A 223 -11.81 3.77 -17.28
C LYS A 223 -11.32 2.32 -17.43
N VAL A 224 -10.01 2.13 -17.31
CA VAL A 224 -9.36 0.81 -17.40
C VAL A 224 -9.88 -0.14 -16.32
N GLN A 225 -10.14 0.35 -15.12
CA GLN A 225 -10.66 -0.48 -14.02
C GLN A 225 -12.10 -0.93 -14.27
N ARG A 226 -12.95 -0.06 -14.87
CA ARG A 226 -14.27 -0.42 -15.38
C ARG A 226 -14.19 -1.44 -16.51
N ASP A 227 -13.29 -1.23 -17.46
CA ASP A 227 -13.12 -2.10 -18.63
C ASP A 227 -12.56 -3.49 -18.24
N ILE A 228 -11.60 -3.58 -17.32
CA ILE A 228 -11.12 -4.87 -16.77
C ILE A 228 -12.24 -5.58 -16.02
N TRP A 229 -13.02 -4.86 -15.19
CA TRP A 229 -14.15 -5.47 -14.47
C TRP A 229 -15.20 -6.01 -15.45
N LEU A 230 -15.57 -5.24 -16.48
CA LEU A 230 -16.50 -5.66 -17.54
C LEU A 230 -16.01 -6.90 -18.29
N HIS A 231 -14.73 -6.95 -18.64
CA HIS A 231 -14.08 -8.10 -19.28
C HIS A 231 -14.13 -9.35 -18.40
N GLN A 232 -13.92 -9.20 -17.09
CA GLN A 232 -13.91 -10.30 -16.12
C GLN A 232 -15.30 -10.73 -15.61
N HIS A 233 -16.34 -9.91 -15.84
CA HIS A 233 -17.71 -10.14 -15.39
C HIS A 233 -18.68 -10.05 -16.57
N PRO A 234 -18.64 -10.98 -17.55
CA PRO A 234 -19.61 -11.01 -18.65
C PRO A 234 -21.06 -11.14 -18.14
N LEU A 235 -22.03 -10.88 -19.02
CA LEU A 235 -23.47 -10.93 -18.67
C LEU A 235 -24.00 -12.35 -18.45
N ASN A 236 -23.39 -13.32 -19.12
CA ASN A 236 -23.72 -14.74 -19.06
C ASN A 236 -22.39 -15.50 -19.23
N CYS A 237 -21.96 -16.20 -18.19
CA CYS A 237 -20.70 -16.95 -18.21
C CYS A 237 -20.81 -18.28 -18.99
N SER A 238 -22.03 -18.74 -19.27
CA SER A 238 -22.30 -19.94 -20.09
C SER A 238 -22.46 -19.64 -21.58
N ASP A 239 -22.29 -18.39 -22.01
CA ASP A 239 -22.30 -18.03 -23.44
C ASP A 239 -21.12 -18.70 -24.17
N PRO A 240 -21.33 -19.42 -25.31
CA PRO A 240 -20.27 -20.13 -26.02
C PRO A 240 -19.11 -19.26 -26.56
N SER A 241 -19.29 -17.94 -26.62
CA SER A 241 -18.22 -16.99 -26.99
C SER A 241 -17.30 -16.65 -25.81
N VAL A 242 -17.73 -16.87 -24.57
CA VAL A 242 -16.90 -16.67 -23.37
C VAL A 242 -15.86 -17.79 -23.28
N ARG A 243 -14.61 -17.37 -23.15
CA ARG A 243 -13.44 -18.25 -23.02
C ARG A 243 -12.75 -18.00 -21.69
N PHE A 244 -12.04 -19.00 -21.20
CA PHE A 244 -11.40 -18.94 -19.89
C PHE A 244 -9.89 -19.16 -19.98
N LEU A 245 -9.18 -18.49 -19.10
CA LEU A 245 -7.80 -18.80 -18.72
C LEU A 245 -7.86 -19.23 -17.25
N VAL A 246 -7.75 -20.54 -17.01
CA VAL A 246 -7.85 -21.12 -15.66
C VAL A 246 -6.45 -21.40 -15.15
N VAL A 247 -6.09 -20.79 -14.03
CA VAL A 247 -4.72 -20.85 -13.50
C VAL A 247 -4.68 -21.03 -11.99
N ASP A 248 -3.68 -21.75 -11.52
CA ASP A 248 -3.16 -21.51 -10.17
C ASP A 248 -2.16 -20.36 -10.24
N TRP A 249 -2.05 -19.63 -9.13
CA TRP A 249 -1.13 -18.50 -9.04
C TRP A 249 0.32 -18.97 -8.93
N GLU A 250 0.84 -19.10 -7.71
CA GLU A 250 2.09 -19.80 -7.46
C GLU A 250 1.83 -21.02 -6.58
N ARG A 251 2.40 -22.15 -6.99
CA ARG A 251 2.38 -23.42 -6.27
C ARG A 251 3.69 -23.60 -5.50
N ILE A 252 4.83 -23.24 -6.09
CA ILE A 252 6.16 -23.60 -5.58
C ILE A 252 6.70 -22.50 -4.63
N PRO A 253 7.30 -22.86 -3.47
CA PRO A 253 8.03 -21.89 -2.66
C PRO A 253 9.30 -21.40 -3.37
N GLY A 254 9.57 -20.10 -3.33
CA GLY A 254 10.78 -19.51 -3.91
C GLY A 254 10.60 -18.06 -4.37
N PHE A 255 9.43 -17.72 -4.90
CA PHE A 255 9.09 -16.33 -5.21
C PHE A 255 8.55 -15.61 -3.97
N GLY A 256 9.21 -14.51 -3.60
CA GLY A 256 8.67 -13.51 -2.68
C GLY A 256 7.35 -12.92 -3.19
N ILE A 257 6.44 -12.54 -2.29
CA ILE A 257 5.07 -12.10 -2.63
C ILE A 257 5.02 -10.98 -3.70
N GLY A 258 5.95 -10.01 -3.66
CA GLY A 258 6.04 -8.96 -4.69
C GLY A 258 6.38 -9.46 -6.09
N ALA A 259 7.12 -10.58 -6.21
CA ALA A 259 7.33 -11.24 -7.48
C ALA A 259 6.05 -11.97 -7.93
N GLN A 260 5.41 -12.73 -7.03
CA GLN A 260 4.15 -13.42 -7.35
C GLN A 260 3.09 -12.44 -7.89
N LEU A 261 2.85 -11.31 -7.21
CA LEU A 261 1.92 -10.25 -7.67
C LEU A 261 2.28 -9.73 -9.08
N ALA A 262 3.57 -9.57 -9.40
CA ALA A 262 4.02 -9.14 -10.72
C ALA A 262 3.80 -10.21 -11.81
N GLY A 263 3.80 -11.51 -11.46
CA GLY A 263 3.39 -12.62 -12.31
C GLY A 263 1.87 -12.69 -12.51
N MET A 264 1.09 -12.47 -11.44
CA MET A 264 -0.38 -12.38 -11.50
C MET A 264 -0.85 -11.28 -12.48
N CYS A 265 -0.17 -10.13 -12.47
CA CYS A 265 -0.39 -9.05 -13.45
C CYS A 265 -0.13 -9.47 -14.90
N GLY A 266 0.79 -10.42 -15.12
CA GLY A 266 1.10 -10.99 -16.42
C GLY A 266 0.02 -11.94 -16.91
N LEU A 267 -0.50 -12.80 -16.03
CA LEU A 267 -1.61 -13.71 -16.34
C LEU A 267 -2.90 -12.93 -16.68
N LEU A 268 -3.19 -11.84 -15.96
CA LEU A 268 -4.29 -10.94 -16.30
C LEU A 268 -4.06 -10.22 -17.65
N ALA A 269 -2.81 -9.88 -18.01
CA ALA A 269 -2.50 -9.31 -19.32
C ALA A 269 -2.81 -10.29 -20.46
N ILE A 270 -2.43 -11.56 -20.28
CA ILE A 270 -2.66 -12.65 -21.22
C ILE A 270 -4.16 -12.87 -21.39
N ALA A 271 -4.90 -13.02 -20.28
CA ALA A 271 -6.35 -13.19 -20.28
C ALA A 271 -7.06 -12.10 -21.11
N ILE A 272 -6.73 -10.84 -20.86
CA ILE A 272 -7.33 -9.70 -21.56
C ILE A 272 -6.94 -9.68 -23.04
N ASN A 273 -5.67 -9.91 -23.38
CA ASN A 273 -5.20 -9.95 -24.78
C ASN A 273 -5.88 -11.08 -25.59
N GLU A 274 -6.12 -12.24 -24.97
CA GLU A 274 -6.78 -13.39 -25.61
C GLU A 274 -8.32 -13.35 -25.54
N LYS A 275 -8.91 -12.30 -24.97
CA LYS A 275 -10.36 -12.18 -24.74
C LYS A 275 -10.92 -13.32 -23.87
N ARG A 276 -10.16 -13.73 -22.85
CA ARG A 276 -10.51 -14.78 -21.89
C ARG A 276 -10.78 -14.17 -20.51
N VAL A 277 -11.81 -14.64 -19.82
CA VAL A 277 -11.98 -14.39 -18.38
C VAL A 277 -10.88 -15.16 -17.64
N LEU A 278 -10.05 -14.45 -16.87
CA LEU A 278 -9.13 -15.09 -15.93
C LEU A 278 -9.95 -15.72 -14.80
N VAL A 279 -9.69 -16.97 -14.44
CA VAL A 279 -10.26 -17.65 -13.27
C VAL A 279 -9.14 -18.32 -12.49
N THR A 280 -9.12 -18.14 -11.17
CA THR A 280 -8.03 -18.65 -10.33
C THR A 280 -8.46 -19.61 -9.22
N ASN A 281 -7.56 -20.56 -8.97
CA ASN A 281 -7.73 -21.69 -8.08
C ASN A 281 -6.75 -21.61 -6.88
N TYR A 282 -5.58 -22.26 -6.97
CA TYR A 282 -4.64 -22.39 -5.85
C TYR A 282 -3.69 -21.18 -5.70
N TYR A 283 -3.41 -20.81 -4.45
CA TYR A 283 -2.47 -19.79 -4.04
C TYR A 283 -1.65 -20.25 -2.82
N ASN A 284 -0.37 -20.57 -3.00
CA ASN A 284 0.46 -21.11 -1.90
C ASN A 284 0.61 -20.18 -0.69
N ARG A 285 0.50 -18.86 -0.89
CA ARG A 285 0.53 -17.85 0.19
C ARG A 285 -0.72 -17.84 1.07
N ALA A 286 -1.85 -18.40 0.61
CA ALA A 286 -3.07 -18.58 1.39
C ALA A 286 -3.21 -19.99 2.00
N ASP A 287 -2.21 -20.87 1.85
CA ASP A 287 -2.25 -22.23 2.40
C ASP A 287 -1.68 -22.25 3.83
N HIS A 288 -2.51 -21.77 4.77
CA HIS A 288 -2.24 -21.71 6.21
C HIS A 288 -3.55 -21.58 7.00
N ASP A 289 -3.48 -21.70 8.32
CA ASP A 289 -4.66 -21.98 9.17
C ASP A 289 -5.56 -20.75 9.43
N GLY A 290 -5.03 -19.54 9.27
CA GLY A 290 -5.83 -18.31 9.20
C GLY A 290 -6.78 -18.27 8.00
N CYS A 291 -6.42 -18.86 6.86
CA CYS A 291 -7.30 -19.01 5.70
C CYS A 291 -8.12 -20.31 5.83
N LYS A 292 -9.44 -20.18 6.01
CA LYS A 292 -10.33 -21.30 6.35
C LYS A 292 -11.35 -21.62 5.25
N GLY A 293 -11.87 -22.86 5.29
CA GLY A 293 -12.94 -23.32 4.40
C GLY A 293 -12.61 -23.17 2.91
N PRO A 294 -13.58 -22.79 2.05
CA PRO A 294 -13.37 -22.58 0.62
C PRO A 294 -12.35 -21.49 0.25
N SER A 295 -11.91 -20.69 1.22
CA SER A 295 -10.88 -19.65 1.01
C SER A 295 -9.46 -20.13 1.31
N ARG A 296 -9.29 -21.30 1.94
CA ARG A 296 -7.95 -21.86 2.17
C ARG A 296 -7.23 -22.08 0.84
N ALA A 297 -5.96 -21.69 0.79
CA ALA A 297 -5.13 -21.78 -0.40
C ALA A 297 -5.74 -21.10 -1.63
N SER A 298 -6.56 -20.06 -1.46
CA SER A 298 -7.12 -19.27 -2.55
C SER A 298 -6.89 -17.78 -2.35
N TRP A 299 -6.83 -17.03 -3.45
CA TRP A 299 -6.76 -15.56 -3.43
C TRP A 299 -7.96 -14.94 -2.70
N SER A 300 -9.11 -15.63 -2.72
CA SER A 300 -10.34 -15.27 -2.00
C SER A 300 -10.21 -15.23 -0.48
N CYS A 301 -9.11 -15.72 0.10
CA CYS A 301 -8.81 -15.44 1.52
C CYS A 301 -8.51 -13.96 1.76
N TYR A 302 -7.86 -13.28 0.81
CA TYR A 302 -7.33 -11.94 1.03
C TYR A 302 -8.10 -10.84 0.30
N PHE A 303 -8.49 -11.08 -0.95
CA PHE A 303 -9.17 -10.09 -1.79
C PHE A 303 -10.27 -10.77 -2.60
N PHE A 304 -11.20 -9.98 -3.12
CA PHE A 304 -12.29 -10.53 -3.93
C PHE A 304 -11.73 -11.23 -5.19
N PRO A 305 -12.31 -12.37 -5.61
CA PRO A 305 -11.85 -13.11 -6.79
C PRO A 305 -11.78 -12.24 -8.04
N GLU A 306 -10.94 -12.62 -9.00
CA GLU A 306 -10.75 -11.90 -10.26
C GLU A 306 -12.01 -11.82 -11.15
N ALA A 307 -13.00 -12.69 -10.96
CA ALA A 307 -14.22 -12.84 -11.77
C ALA A 307 -15.44 -13.22 -10.91
N SER A 308 -16.65 -13.17 -11.50
CA SER A 308 -17.89 -13.58 -10.83
C SER A 308 -17.89 -15.06 -10.45
N GLN A 309 -18.61 -15.43 -9.38
CA GLN A 309 -18.69 -16.83 -8.95
C GLN A 309 -19.26 -17.74 -10.05
N GLU A 310 -20.28 -17.29 -10.78
CA GLU A 310 -20.84 -17.96 -11.97
C GLU A 310 -19.76 -18.30 -13.01
N CYS A 311 -18.88 -17.35 -13.32
CA CYS A 311 -17.78 -17.56 -14.27
C CYS A 311 -16.72 -18.52 -13.73
N ARG A 312 -16.47 -18.51 -12.42
CA ARG A 312 -15.54 -19.45 -11.78
C ARG A 312 -16.11 -20.87 -11.83
N ASP A 313 -17.39 -21.03 -11.49
CA ASP A 313 -18.08 -22.32 -11.51
C ASP A 313 -18.11 -22.92 -12.93
N ARG A 314 -18.52 -22.13 -13.94
CA ARG A 314 -18.53 -22.58 -15.34
C ARG A 314 -17.12 -22.90 -15.87
N ALA A 315 -16.10 -22.13 -15.48
CA ALA A 315 -14.73 -22.43 -15.85
C ALA A 315 -14.21 -23.74 -15.23
N PHE A 316 -14.56 -24.04 -13.98
CA PHE A 316 -14.18 -25.29 -13.30
C PHE A 316 -14.99 -26.52 -13.75
N GLU A 317 -16.20 -26.32 -14.29
CA GLU A 317 -16.93 -27.33 -15.04
C GLU A 317 -16.20 -27.67 -16.35
N LEU A 318 -16.00 -26.66 -17.21
CA LEU A 318 -15.31 -26.79 -18.50
C LEU A 318 -13.88 -27.35 -18.37
N LEU A 319 -13.18 -27.09 -17.26
CA LEU A 319 -11.84 -27.62 -16.99
C LEU A 319 -11.78 -29.16 -17.05
N LYS A 320 -12.90 -29.83 -16.75
CA LYS A 320 -13.05 -31.30 -16.74
C LYS A 320 -13.44 -31.86 -18.12
N GLU A 321 -13.91 -31.01 -19.03
CA GLU A 321 -14.36 -31.40 -20.37
C GLU A 321 -13.18 -31.38 -21.34
N LYS A 322 -12.76 -32.55 -21.85
CA LYS A 322 -11.67 -32.62 -22.84
C LYS A 322 -11.96 -31.77 -24.10
N GLU A 323 -13.22 -31.77 -24.54
CA GLU A 323 -13.67 -31.00 -25.71
C GLU A 323 -13.46 -29.48 -25.54
N ALA A 324 -13.57 -28.95 -24.31
CA ALA A 324 -13.33 -27.54 -24.03
C ALA A 324 -11.85 -27.14 -24.17
N TRP A 325 -10.93 -28.08 -23.90
CA TRP A 325 -9.50 -27.92 -24.16
C TRP A 325 -9.18 -28.04 -25.66
N ASP A 326 -9.70 -29.08 -26.32
CA ASP A 326 -9.47 -29.33 -27.75
C ASP A 326 -10.01 -28.18 -28.63
N LYS A 327 -11.11 -27.52 -28.23
CA LYS A 327 -11.65 -26.31 -28.87
C LYS A 327 -11.01 -25.00 -28.39
N GLY A 328 -10.08 -25.04 -27.44
CA GLY A 328 -9.41 -23.86 -26.88
C GLY A 328 -10.32 -22.90 -26.10
N ILE A 329 -11.49 -23.37 -25.64
CA ILE A 329 -12.42 -22.61 -24.79
C ILE A 329 -11.75 -22.35 -23.44
N VAL A 330 -11.08 -23.37 -22.88
CA VAL A 330 -10.22 -23.28 -21.70
C VAL A 330 -8.75 -23.32 -22.11
N THR A 331 -7.91 -22.59 -21.40
CA THR A 331 -6.44 -22.69 -21.45
C THR A 331 -5.87 -22.64 -20.03
N GLY A 332 -4.69 -23.22 -19.84
CA GLY A 332 -3.98 -23.29 -18.56
C GLY A 332 -2.75 -22.39 -18.52
N LYS A 333 -2.13 -22.27 -17.33
CA LYS A 333 -0.86 -21.53 -17.13
C LYS A 333 0.27 -22.09 -18.00
N ASP A 334 0.30 -23.41 -18.18
CA ASP A 334 1.38 -24.13 -18.85
C ASP A 334 1.39 -23.94 -20.39
N ASN A 335 0.31 -23.38 -20.96
CA ASN A 335 0.28 -22.92 -22.35
C ASN A 335 1.21 -21.71 -22.61
N TYR A 336 1.75 -21.06 -21.57
CA TYR A 336 2.52 -19.82 -21.68
C TYR A 336 3.92 -19.93 -21.09
N THR A 337 4.92 -19.45 -21.84
CA THR A 337 6.29 -19.38 -21.31
C THR A 337 6.39 -18.39 -20.15
N SER A 338 7.30 -18.65 -19.21
CA SER A 338 7.67 -17.68 -18.17
C SER A 338 7.99 -16.29 -18.74
N LYS A 339 8.67 -16.21 -19.90
CA LYS A 339 8.96 -14.93 -20.57
C LYS A 339 7.69 -14.18 -20.93
N THR A 340 6.66 -14.86 -21.42
CA THR A 340 5.34 -14.29 -21.74
C THR A 340 4.66 -13.76 -20.48
N ILE A 341 4.62 -14.54 -19.39
CA ILE A 341 3.99 -14.13 -18.12
C ILE A 341 4.73 -12.93 -17.50
N TRP A 342 6.05 -13.02 -17.33
CA TRP A 342 6.83 -12.00 -16.62
C TRP A 342 7.07 -10.73 -17.44
N THR A 343 7.21 -10.86 -18.76
CA THR A 343 7.73 -9.80 -19.64
C THR A 343 6.97 -9.63 -20.96
N GLY A 344 5.84 -10.31 -21.15
CA GLY A 344 5.02 -10.22 -22.35
C GLY A 344 4.42 -8.85 -22.63
N GLN A 345 3.58 -8.80 -23.67
CA GLN A 345 2.90 -7.58 -24.08
C GLN A 345 1.84 -7.19 -23.04
N VAL A 346 1.82 -5.91 -22.67
CA VAL A 346 0.68 -5.34 -21.92
C VAL A 346 -0.58 -5.31 -22.80
N PRO A 347 -1.78 -5.26 -22.24
CA PRO A 347 -2.99 -5.09 -23.03
C PRO A 347 -2.96 -3.80 -23.85
N ARG A 348 -3.11 -3.95 -25.16
CA ARG A 348 -3.08 -2.85 -26.14
C ARG A 348 -4.37 -2.71 -26.96
N GLN A 349 -5.16 -3.79 -27.06
CA GLN A 349 -6.15 -3.96 -28.16
C GLN A 349 -7.45 -4.69 -27.74
N ALA A 350 -7.65 -4.98 -26.44
CA ALA A 350 -8.77 -5.81 -26.00
C ALA A 350 -10.12 -5.06 -26.03
N TYR A 351 -11.08 -5.65 -26.74
CA TYR A 351 -12.49 -5.26 -26.90
C TYR A 351 -12.79 -3.89 -27.55
N TYR A 352 -12.09 -2.82 -27.17
CA TYR A 352 -12.23 -1.50 -27.80
C TYR A 352 -10.85 -0.88 -28.08
N ARG A 353 -10.67 -0.20 -29.23
CA ARG A 353 -9.43 0.52 -29.61
C ARG A 353 -9.22 1.82 -28.80
N ILE A 354 -9.37 1.77 -27.46
CA ILE A 354 -9.72 2.95 -26.66
C ILE A 354 -8.61 3.45 -25.73
N TRP A 355 -7.76 2.59 -25.16
CA TRP A 355 -6.72 3.08 -24.22
C TRP A 355 -5.53 3.73 -24.95
N GLY A 356 -5.22 3.28 -26.18
CA GLY A 356 -4.14 3.83 -26.98
C GLY A 356 -2.75 3.52 -26.40
N SER A 357 -2.04 4.54 -25.94
CA SER A 357 -0.70 4.40 -25.34
C SER A 357 -0.50 5.42 -24.20
N PRO A 358 -1.20 5.26 -23.07
CA PRO A 358 -1.20 6.24 -21.97
C PRO A 358 0.19 6.44 -21.34
N TRP A 359 1.04 5.43 -21.45
CA TRP A 359 2.45 5.49 -21.04
C TRP A 359 3.33 6.42 -21.87
N SER A 360 2.87 6.91 -23.04
CA SER A 360 3.65 7.81 -23.92
C SER A 360 3.70 9.26 -23.40
N TYR A 361 2.68 9.69 -22.66
CA TYR A 361 2.58 11.01 -22.02
C TYR A 361 2.53 10.92 -20.49
N LEU A 362 2.70 9.72 -19.93
CA LEU A 362 2.77 9.51 -18.48
C LEU A 362 4.06 10.10 -17.91
N GLN A 363 3.94 11.12 -17.06
CA GLN A 363 5.06 11.71 -16.33
C GLN A 363 5.28 11.01 -14.97
N PRO A 364 6.47 10.43 -14.71
CA PRO A 364 6.79 9.86 -13.40
C PRO A 364 7.04 10.95 -12.35
N THR A 365 6.38 10.86 -11.20
CA THR A 365 6.62 11.73 -10.04
C THR A 365 7.64 11.14 -9.06
N THR A 366 8.67 10.48 -9.59
CA THR A 366 9.72 9.80 -8.82
C THR A 366 11.00 10.62 -8.83
N GLU A 367 11.68 10.71 -7.70
CA GLU A 367 12.95 11.41 -7.58
C GLU A 367 14.07 10.43 -7.20
N VAL A 368 15.23 10.56 -7.84
CA VAL A 368 16.47 9.86 -7.46
C VAL A 368 17.60 10.88 -7.42
N ASN A 369 18.39 10.87 -6.35
CA ASN A 369 19.55 11.75 -6.16
C ASN A 369 19.25 13.27 -6.37
N GLY A 370 18.10 13.76 -5.92
CA GLY A 370 17.72 15.17 -6.05
C GLY A 370 17.19 15.57 -7.43
N LYS A 371 17.01 14.62 -8.36
CA LYS A 371 16.49 14.87 -9.71
C LYS A 371 15.22 14.06 -9.97
N ILE A 372 14.19 14.72 -10.50
CA ILE A 372 12.99 14.06 -10.99
C ILE A 372 13.36 13.17 -12.17
N VAL A 373 12.81 11.96 -12.19
CA VAL A 373 12.96 11.00 -13.27
C VAL A 373 11.92 11.29 -14.34
N ALA A 374 12.34 11.91 -15.44
CA ALA A 374 11.45 12.19 -16.57
C ALA A 374 10.92 10.92 -17.27
N TYR A 375 11.65 9.80 -17.20
CA TYR A 375 11.31 8.55 -17.89
C TYR A 375 11.95 7.32 -17.22
N HIS A 376 11.24 6.20 -17.20
CA HIS A 376 11.76 4.87 -16.83
C HIS A 376 11.63 3.92 -18.03
N ARG A 377 12.48 2.90 -18.20
CA ARG A 377 12.26 1.94 -19.31
C ARG A 377 10.98 1.14 -19.05
N LYS A 378 10.27 0.76 -20.12
CA LYS A 378 9.03 -0.04 -20.07
C LYS A 378 7.92 0.64 -19.25
N MET A 379 7.69 1.94 -19.49
CA MET A 379 6.55 2.69 -18.94
C MET A 379 5.21 2.00 -19.20
N ASP A 380 5.07 1.30 -20.34
CA ASP A 380 3.89 0.49 -20.67
C ASP A 380 3.63 -0.60 -19.62
N ARG A 381 4.66 -1.36 -19.25
CA ARG A 381 4.60 -2.38 -18.20
C ARG A 381 4.38 -1.79 -16.80
N ARG A 382 4.96 -0.61 -16.50
CA ARG A 382 4.73 0.07 -15.22
C ARG A 382 3.29 0.53 -15.05
N TRP A 383 2.76 1.19 -16.07
CA TRP A 383 1.36 1.60 -16.11
C TRP A 383 0.46 0.37 -15.99
N TRP A 384 0.68 -0.68 -16.79
CA TRP A 384 -0.15 -1.89 -16.74
C TRP A 384 -0.13 -2.59 -15.38
N ARG A 385 1.05 -2.83 -14.79
CA ARG A 385 1.15 -3.50 -13.48
C ARG A 385 0.46 -2.71 -12.37
N ALA A 386 0.49 -1.37 -12.44
CA ALA A 386 -0.26 -0.53 -11.51
C ALA A 386 -1.78 -0.75 -11.63
N GLN A 387 -2.32 -0.83 -12.86
CA GLN A 387 -3.74 -1.14 -13.06
C GLN A 387 -4.10 -2.57 -12.62
N ALA A 388 -3.29 -3.56 -12.99
CA ALA A 388 -3.55 -4.96 -12.68
C ALA A 388 -3.54 -5.25 -11.17
N VAL A 389 -2.55 -4.73 -10.41
CA VAL A 389 -2.54 -4.88 -8.94
C VAL A 389 -3.75 -4.16 -8.31
N ARG A 390 -4.09 -2.95 -8.79
CA ARG A 390 -5.26 -2.22 -8.30
C ARG A 390 -6.57 -2.99 -8.49
N TYR A 391 -6.72 -3.71 -9.61
CA TYR A 391 -7.89 -4.54 -9.88
C TYR A 391 -7.92 -5.83 -9.05
N LEU A 392 -6.79 -6.55 -8.99
CA LEU A 392 -6.67 -7.81 -8.23
C LEU A 392 -6.88 -7.60 -6.72
N MET A 393 -6.56 -6.40 -6.22
CA MET A 393 -6.70 -6.01 -4.81
C MET A 393 -7.87 -5.03 -4.57
N ARG A 394 -8.87 -4.99 -5.48
CA ARG A 394 -9.94 -3.97 -5.49
C ARG A 394 -10.73 -3.87 -4.18
N PHE A 395 -11.08 -5.02 -3.61
CA PHE A 395 -11.85 -5.13 -2.36
C PHE A 395 -11.18 -6.15 -1.43
N GLN A 396 -11.07 -5.77 -0.16
CA GLN A 396 -10.53 -6.61 0.90
C GLN A 396 -11.62 -7.57 1.40
N THR A 397 -11.20 -8.76 1.82
CA THR A 397 -12.04 -9.69 2.56
C THR A 397 -12.14 -9.27 4.03
N GLU A 398 -13.06 -9.90 4.78
CA GLU A 398 -13.16 -9.73 6.22
C GLU A 398 -11.84 -10.11 6.92
N TYR A 399 -11.14 -11.15 6.42
CA TYR A 399 -9.83 -11.55 6.93
C TYR A 399 -8.77 -10.46 6.75
N THR A 400 -8.59 -9.91 5.54
CA THR A 400 -7.61 -8.82 5.31
C THR A 400 -7.95 -7.56 6.08
N CYS A 401 -9.24 -7.19 6.15
CA CYS A 401 -9.69 -6.07 6.96
C CYS A 401 -9.39 -6.29 8.45
N SER A 402 -9.56 -7.52 8.95
CA SER A 402 -9.23 -7.88 10.34
C SER A 402 -7.73 -7.76 10.61
N LEU A 403 -6.88 -8.26 9.72
CA LEU A 403 -5.42 -8.07 9.79
C LEU A 403 -5.04 -6.58 9.82
N HIS A 404 -5.73 -5.75 9.04
CA HIS A 404 -5.60 -4.29 9.05
C HIS A 404 -6.00 -3.68 10.39
N ASN A 405 -7.13 -4.09 10.95
CA ASN A 405 -7.60 -3.65 12.24
C ASN A 405 -6.62 -4.00 13.38
N PHE A 406 -6.04 -5.20 13.38
CA PHE A 406 -4.97 -5.56 14.33
C PHE A 406 -3.74 -4.67 14.18
N ALA A 407 -3.28 -4.42 12.95
CA ALA A 407 -2.13 -3.57 12.69
C ALA A 407 -2.37 -2.10 13.10
N ARG A 408 -3.55 -1.54 12.78
CA ARG A 408 -3.97 -0.19 13.18
C ARG A 408 -4.14 -0.09 14.70
N HIS A 409 -4.69 -1.10 15.37
CA HIS A 409 -4.83 -1.08 16.83
C HIS A 409 -3.48 -1.14 17.54
N ALA A 410 -2.61 -2.06 17.14
CA ALA A 410 -1.27 -2.19 17.72
C ALA A 410 -0.38 -0.96 17.48
N ALA A 411 -0.54 -0.28 16.34
CA ALA A 411 0.23 0.93 16.02
C ALA A 411 -0.37 2.20 16.62
N PHE A 412 -1.68 2.41 16.49
CA PHE A 412 -2.35 3.70 16.73
C PHE A 412 -3.39 3.67 17.84
N GLY A 413 -3.77 2.49 18.35
CA GLY A 413 -4.90 2.33 19.26
C GLY A 413 -4.77 3.13 20.56
N TRP A 414 -3.55 3.30 21.07
CA TRP A 414 -3.30 4.13 22.25
C TRP A 414 -3.54 5.61 21.97
N GLU A 415 -3.03 6.11 20.84
CA GLU A 415 -3.19 7.49 20.39
C GLU A 415 -4.67 7.79 20.03
N ALA A 416 -5.37 6.83 19.44
CA ALA A 416 -6.80 6.90 19.20
C ALA A 416 -7.61 6.99 20.51
N ALA A 417 -7.23 6.22 21.54
CA ALA A 417 -7.88 6.25 22.85
C ALA A 417 -7.62 7.59 23.58
N GLU A 418 -6.39 8.09 23.51
CA GLU A 418 -5.99 9.41 24.03
C GLU A 418 -6.80 10.55 23.39
N MET A 419 -6.92 10.58 22.06
CA MET A 419 -7.74 11.59 21.37
C MET A 419 -9.23 11.51 21.76
N VAL A 420 -9.82 10.30 21.74
CA VAL A 420 -11.24 10.11 22.07
C VAL A 420 -11.55 10.57 23.49
N LEU A 421 -10.69 10.22 24.46
CA LEU A 421 -10.86 10.63 25.85
C LEU A 421 -10.60 12.13 26.07
N THR A 422 -9.71 12.74 25.30
CA THR A 422 -9.48 14.20 25.36
C THR A 422 -10.73 14.96 24.93
N ASN A 423 -11.32 14.58 23.79
CA ASN A 423 -12.54 15.24 23.28
C ASN A 423 -13.75 14.97 24.21
N SER A 424 -13.87 13.76 24.75
CA SER A 424 -14.96 13.41 25.68
C SER A 424 -14.92 14.17 27.01
N VAL A 425 -13.78 14.78 27.37
CA VAL A 425 -13.69 15.66 28.55
C VAL A 425 -14.33 17.03 28.27
N GLU A 426 -14.25 17.54 27.05
CA GLU A 426 -14.94 18.77 26.64
C GLU A 426 -16.47 18.57 26.55
N ASP A 427 -16.92 17.42 26.01
CA ASP A 427 -18.35 17.06 25.91
C ASP A 427 -19.04 16.85 27.27
N SER A 428 -18.29 16.68 28.37
CA SER A 428 -18.85 16.45 29.71
C SER A 428 -19.61 17.64 30.32
N LEU A 429 -19.73 18.75 29.57
CA LEU A 429 -20.55 19.92 29.89
C LEU A 429 -21.95 19.92 29.22
N GLN A 430 -22.32 18.90 28.45
CA GLN A 430 -23.67 18.78 27.90
C GLN A 430 -24.31 17.42 28.22
N ASP A 431 -25.58 17.48 28.62
CA ASP A 431 -26.37 16.33 29.07
C ASP A 431 -26.87 15.53 27.85
N VAL A 432 -25.97 14.75 27.24
CA VAL A 432 -26.25 13.97 26.04
C VAL A 432 -27.10 12.73 26.40
N THR A 433 -28.40 12.98 26.53
CA THR A 433 -29.43 11.94 26.36
C THR A 433 -29.11 11.09 25.13
N LYS A 434 -29.37 9.77 25.21
CA LYS A 434 -29.07 8.79 24.15
C LYS A 434 -29.76 9.14 22.83
N LEU A 435 -29.10 9.97 22.03
CA LEU A 435 -29.53 10.32 20.69
C LEU A 435 -29.45 9.08 19.82
N SER A 436 -30.57 8.76 19.18
CA SER A 436 -30.57 7.85 18.03
C SER A 436 -29.60 8.38 16.99
N LYS A 437 -28.74 7.50 16.44
CA LYS A 437 -27.77 7.89 15.41
C LYS A 437 -28.44 8.71 14.32
N SER A 438 -27.83 9.82 13.96
CA SER A 438 -28.30 10.63 12.85
C SER A 438 -28.18 9.87 11.52
N ASN A 439 -29.01 10.24 10.53
CA ASN A 439 -28.85 9.76 9.15
C ASN A 439 -27.44 10.06 8.59
N MET A 440 -26.80 11.12 9.08
CA MET A 440 -25.41 11.46 8.75
C MET A 440 -24.44 10.38 9.26
N GLU A 441 -24.56 9.94 10.51
CA GLU A 441 -23.76 8.83 11.05
C GLU A 441 -24.02 7.49 10.34
N GLU A 442 -25.28 7.21 9.99
CA GLU A 442 -25.67 5.91 9.43
C GLU A 442 -25.33 5.76 7.94
N PHE A 443 -25.51 6.80 7.12
CA PHE A 443 -25.36 6.70 5.67
C PHE A 443 -24.11 7.40 5.12
N VAL A 444 -23.64 8.49 5.75
CA VAL A 444 -22.47 9.26 5.28
C VAL A 444 -21.21 8.87 6.04
N TRP A 445 -21.16 9.14 7.35
CA TRP A 445 -19.96 8.90 8.16
C TRP A 445 -19.69 7.41 8.40
N SER A 446 -20.67 6.51 8.27
CA SER A 446 -20.42 5.06 8.25
C SER A 446 -19.41 4.61 7.19
N ASN A 447 -19.22 5.42 6.14
CA ASN A 447 -18.32 5.16 5.01
C ASN A 447 -16.97 5.91 5.10
N HIS A 448 -16.68 6.58 6.23
CA HIS A 448 -15.38 7.21 6.45
C HIS A 448 -14.24 6.17 6.47
N LYS A 449 -13.04 6.58 6.04
CA LYS A 449 -11.85 5.73 6.19
C LYS A 449 -11.43 5.70 7.66
N PRO A 450 -11.01 4.54 8.20
CA PRO A 450 -10.50 4.44 9.57
C PRO A 450 -9.40 5.47 9.83
N TRP A 451 -9.43 6.06 11.03
CA TRP A 451 -8.44 7.04 11.44
C TRP A 451 -7.03 6.43 11.51
N ILE A 452 -6.07 7.15 10.95
CA ILE A 452 -4.63 6.91 11.08
C ILE A 452 -3.95 8.27 11.34
N PRO A 453 -2.82 8.33 12.05
CA PRO A 453 -2.12 9.58 12.33
C PRO A 453 -1.58 10.19 11.03
N LYS A 454 -1.99 11.42 10.72
CA LYS A 454 -1.62 12.15 9.49
C LYS A 454 -0.83 13.44 9.78
N PRO A 455 0.07 13.86 8.86
CA PRO A 455 0.44 13.17 7.63
C PRO A 455 1.40 12.00 7.92
N LEU A 456 1.22 10.87 7.23
CA LEU A 456 2.02 9.65 7.40
C LEU A 456 3.01 9.47 6.24
N LEU A 457 4.29 9.20 6.54
CA LEU A 457 5.28 8.79 5.54
C LEU A 457 5.41 7.26 5.51
N SER A 458 5.12 6.63 4.36
CA SER A 458 5.53 5.25 4.10
C SER A 458 7.03 5.19 3.80
N MET A 459 7.75 4.37 4.54
CA MET A 459 9.16 4.07 4.30
C MET A 459 9.37 2.57 4.15
N HIS A 460 9.86 2.13 2.99
CA HIS A 460 10.23 0.72 2.77
C HIS A 460 11.75 0.56 2.59
N VAL A 461 12.39 -0.06 3.58
CA VAL A 461 13.83 -0.28 3.65
C VAL A 461 14.12 -1.76 3.39
N ARG A 462 14.71 -2.06 2.22
CA ARG A 462 15.03 -3.43 1.78
C ARG A 462 16.55 -3.61 1.75
N MET A 463 17.05 -4.59 2.51
CA MET A 463 18.46 -4.83 2.83
C MET A 463 18.76 -6.35 2.88
N GLY A 464 20.02 -6.76 2.98
CA GLY A 464 20.39 -8.18 3.00
C GLY A 464 20.61 -8.76 1.58
N ASP A 465 20.09 -9.95 1.31
CA ASP A 465 20.37 -10.77 0.11
C ASP A 465 20.13 -10.09 -1.26
N LYS A 466 19.38 -8.99 -1.28
CA LYS A 466 19.06 -8.23 -2.49
C LYS A 466 20.22 -7.45 -3.11
N ALA A 467 21.41 -7.50 -2.50
CA ALA A 467 22.64 -6.93 -3.07
C ALA A 467 23.00 -7.52 -4.45
N CYS A 468 22.66 -8.79 -4.73
CA CYS A 468 22.81 -9.38 -6.08
C CYS A 468 21.79 -8.81 -7.12
N GLU A 469 20.78 -8.02 -6.71
CA GLU A 469 19.73 -7.48 -7.60
C GLU A 469 19.66 -5.94 -7.66
N MET A 470 20.14 -5.24 -6.65
CA MET A 470 20.12 -3.77 -6.56
C MET A 470 21.18 -3.25 -5.59
N ASN A 471 21.60 -1.99 -5.76
CA ASN A 471 22.40 -1.30 -4.75
C ASN A 471 21.60 -1.21 -3.44
N VAL A 472 22.07 -1.92 -2.41
CA VAL A 472 21.59 -1.79 -1.03
C VAL A 472 22.19 -0.51 -0.44
N VAL A 473 21.35 0.29 0.21
CA VAL A 473 21.73 1.60 0.76
C VAL A 473 21.44 1.59 2.26
N GLU A 474 22.27 2.26 3.06
CA GLU A 474 22.09 2.33 4.50
C GLU A 474 20.83 3.13 4.90
N PHE A 475 20.27 2.80 6.07
CA PHE A 475 19.05 3.41 6.61
C PHE A 475 19.15 4.95 6.75
N ALA A 476 20.35 5.47 7.01
CA ALA A 476 20.62 6.90 7.10
C ALA A 476 20.21 7.67 5.83
N GLU A 477 20.36 7.08 4.64
CA GLU A 477 19.95 7.72 3.38
C GLU A 477 18.44 7.78 3.22
N TYR A 478 17.71 6.76 3.66
CA TYR A 478 16.24 6.80 3.71
C TYR A 478 15.76 7.90 4.67
N MET A 479 16.42 8.05 5.83
CA MET A 479 16.15 9.12 6.79
C MET A 479 16.54 10.51 6.28
N ARG A 480 17.59 10.62 5.44
CA ARG A 480 17.95 11.85 4.72
C ARG A 480 16.85 12.27 3.75
N LEU A 481 16.27 11.31 3.02
CA LEU A 481 15.11 11.57 2.14
C LEU A 481 13.85 11.94 2.95
N ALA A 482 13.54 11.23 4.04
CA ALA A 482 12.43 11.57 4.93
C ALA A 482 12.56 13.00 5.52
N THR A 483 13.77 13.38 5.92
CA THR A 483 14.08 14.73 6.40
C THR A 483 13.88 15.78 5.30
N ARG A 484 14.17 15.47 4.03
CA ARG A 484 13.85 16.37 2.90
C ARG A 484 12.34 16.55 2.71
N VAL A 485 11.53 15.51 2.86
CA VAL A 485 10.05 15.64 2.86
C VAL A 485 9.62 16.52 4.03
N ARG A 486 10.09 16.25 5.25
CA ARG A 486 9.74 17.02 6.46
C ARG A 486 10.17 18.50 6.40
N LYS A 487 11.26 18.84 5.70
CA LYS A 487 11.64 20.24 5.43
C LYS A 487 10.56 21.01 4.64
N ARG A 488 9.80 20.33 3.79
CA ARG A 488 8.65 20.91 3.07
C ARG A 488 7.33 20.77 3.83
N PHE A 489 7.20 19.73 4.66
CA PHE A 489 6.01 19.43 5.45
C PHE A 489 6.36 19.30 6.95
N PRO A 490 6.53 20.40 7.70
CA PRO A 490 7.09 20.36 9.07
C PRO A 490 6.27 19.53 10.08
N HIS A 491 4.96 19.38 9.84
CA HIS A 491 4.05 18.57 10.65
C HIS A 491 4.24 17.06 10.47
N LEU A 492 5.01 16.62 9.45
CA LEU A 492 5.34 15.21 9.24
C LEU A 492 6.28 14.71 10.35
N LYS A 493 5.70 14.00 11.32
CA LYS A 493 6.40 13.41 12.48
C LYS A 493 6.35 11.89 12.48
N THR A 494 5.49 11.26 11.69
CA THR A 494 5.18 9.83 11.73
C THR A 494 5.70 9.08 10.50
N ILE A 495 6.23 7.88 10.72
CA ILE A 495 6.72 6.98 9.65
C ILE A 495 6.10 5.61 9.85
N TRP A 496 5.48 5.06 8.80
CA TRP A 496 5.21 3.63 8.70
C TRP A 496 6.41 2.92 8.06
N LEU A 497 7.18 2.19 8.87
CA LEU A 497 8.45 1.57 8.51
C LEU A 497 8.24 0.09 8.19
N SER A 498 8.28 -0.26 6.90
CA SER A 498 8.29 -1.65 6.43
C SER A 498 9.73 -2.09 6.15
N THR A 499 10.20 -3.12 6.85
CA THR A 499 11.52 -3.73 6.65
C THR A 499 11.59 -5.14 7.24
N GLU A 500 12.34 -6.00 6.57
CA GLU A 500 12.69 -7.35 7.00
C GLU A 500 13.85 -7.39 8.02
N MET A 501 14.64 -6.33 8.15
CA MET A 501 15.87 -6.33 8.98
C MET A 501 15.65 -5.77 10.37
N GLN A 502 16.17 -6.46 11.40
CA GLN A 502 16.10 -6.00 12.79
C GLN A 502 16.99 -4.77 13.02
N ASP A 503 18.20 -4.74 12.43
CA ASP A 503 19.12 -3.60 12.45
C ASP A 503 18.48 -2.26 12.08
N VAL A 504 17.49 -2.27 11.18
CA VAL A 504 16.79 -1.05 10.73
C VAL A 504 15.82 -0.57 11.82
N ILE A 505 15.14 -1.49 12.52
CA ILE A 505 14.29 -1.17 13.66
C ILE A 505 15.14 -0.60 14.81
N ASP A 506 16.27 -1.23 15.12
CA ASP A 506 17.13 -0.76 16.21
C ASP A 506 17.75 0.61 15.87
N LYS A 507 18.19 0.82 14.62
CA LYS A 507 18.65 2.13 14.13
C LYS A 507 17.56 3.19 14.13
N SER A 508 16.27 2.84 13.98
CA SER A 508 15.17 3.82 14.05
C SER A 508 15.10 4.55 15.41
N ARG A 509 15.53 3.89 16.49
CA ARG A 509 15.58 4.48 17.85
C ARG A 509 16.55 5.66 17.98
N SER A 510 17.54 5.78 17.08
CA SER A 510 18.47 6.92 17.03
C SER A 510 17.86 8.20 16.44
N TYR A 511 16.60 8.17 16.00
CA TYR A 511 15.88 9.32 15.43
C TYR A 511 14.68 9.72 16.31
N PRO A 512 14.88 10.16 17.57
CA PRO A 512 13.80 10.38 18.56
C PRO A 512 12.79 11.48 18.18
N HIS A 513 13.11 12.33 17.22
CA HIS A 513 12.18 13.33 16.68
C HIS A 513 11.15 12.77 15.68
N TRP A 514 11.18 11.45 15.43
CA TRP A 514 10.27 10.72 14.55
C TRP A 514 9.57 9.60 15.33
N LYS A 515 8.26 9.47 15.12
CA LYS A 515 7.45 8.37 15.67
C LYS A 515 7.33 7.28 14.61
N PHE A 516 8.05 6.18 14.81
CA PHE A 516 8.02 5.02 13.92
C PHE A 516 6.94 4.04 14.35
N TYR A 517 6.14 3.60 13.39
CA TYR A 517 5.24 2.47 13.51
C TYR A 517 5.70 1.39 12.55
N TYR A 518 5.63 0.15 12.99
CA TYR A 518 5.99 -1.02 12.19
C TYR A 518 5.26 -2.23 12.74
N THR A 519 5.03 -3.23 11.90
CA THR A 519 4.37 -4.47 12.32
C THR A 519 5.23 -5.27 13.31
N ASN A 520 4.62 -5.87 14.34
CA ASN A 520 5.35 -6.64 15.35
C ASN A 520 5.65 -8.08 14.85
N VAL A 521 6.81 -8.26 14.22
CA VAL A 521 7.25 -9.55 13.66
C VAL A 521 8.73 -9.78 13.96
N THR A 522 9.12 -11.04 14.15
CA THR A 522 10.53 -11.45 14.16
C THR A 522 11.20 -11.02 12.86
N ARG A 523 12.41 -10.48 12.91
CA ARG A 523 13.12 -9.93 11.76
C ARG A 523 14.45 -10.63 11.49
N GLN A 524 14.97 -10.47 10.29
CA GLN A 524 16.29 -10.94 9.91
C GLN A 524 17.37 -10.27 10.76
N VAL A 525 18.35 -11.08 11.16
CA VAL A 525 19.57 -10.64 11.84
C VAL A 525 20.75 -11.21 11.05
N GLY A 526 21.76 -10.39 10.79
CA GLY A 526 22.92 -10.78 9.99
C GLY A 526 22.58 -11.13 8.54
N ASN A 527 23.21 -12.18 8.01
CA ASN A 527 23.20 -12.52 6.57
C ASN A 527 22.24 -13.66 6.22
N MET A 528 21.15 -13.83 6.97
CA MET A 528 20.12 -14.84 6.67
C MET A 528 19.49 -14.58 5.29
N THR A 529 19.28 -15.63 4.48
CA THR A 529 18.59 -15.46 3.19
C THR A 529 17.10 -15.13 3.39
N MET A 530 16.50 -14.38 2.47
CA MET A 530 15.06 -14.08 2.54
C MET A 530 14.22 -15.36 2.57
N ALA A 531 14.62 -16.41 1.84
CA ALA A 531 13.91 -17.68 1.82
C ALA A 531 13.96 -18.42 3.18
N THR A 532 15.13 -18.47 3.81
CA THR A 532 15.30 -19.03 5.17
C THR A 532 14.45 -18.24 6.18
N TYR A 533 14.43 -16.92 6.06
CA TYR A 533 13.63 -16.06 6.93
C TYR A 533 12.11 -16.24 6.73
N GLU A 534 11.61 -16.22 5.49
CA GLU A 534 10.18 -16.49 5.22
C GLU A 534 9.76 -17.87 5.75
N ALA A 535 10.63 -18.89 5.62
CA ALA A 535 10.38 -20.20 6.18
C ALA A 535 10.32 -20.19 7.72
N SER A 536 11.23 -19.47 8.39
CA SER A 536 11.27 -19.36 9.86
C SER A 536 10.03 -18.69 10.47
N LEU A 537 9.35 -17.83 9.71
CA LEU A 537 8.11 -17.16 10.14
C LEU A 537 6.85 -18.02 9.97
N GLY A 538 6.92 -19.08 9.16
CA GLY A 538 5.74 -19.80 8.67
C GLY A 538 4.97 -19.04 7.57
N ARG A 539 4.09 -19.77 6.87
CA ARG A 539 3.39 -19.29 5.67
C ARG A 539 2.43 -18.12 5.93
N GLU A 540 1.73 -18.16 7.07
CA GLU A 540 0.78 -17.13 7.48
C GLU A 540 1.48 -15.80 7.75
N THR A 541 2.42 -15.77 8.70
CA THR A 541 3.16 -14.58 9.09
C THR A 541 3.92 -13.97 7.90
N SER A 542 4.57 -14.80 7.08
CA SER A 542 5.29 -14.36 5.87
C SER A 542 4.38 -13.91 4.71
N THR A 543 3.05 -13.92 4.89
CA THR A 543 2.08 -13.39 3.91
C THR A 543 1.28 -12.22 4.48
N ASN A 544 0.67 -12.40 5.66
CA ASN A 544 -0.14 -11.40 6.35
C ASN A 544 0.64 -10.10 6.58
N TYR A 545 1.86 -10.20 7.12
CA TYR A 545 2.65 -9.03 7.50
C TYR A 545 3.09 -8.20 6.29
N PRO A 546 3.59 -8.79 5.19
CA PRO A 546 3.76 -8.06 3.93
C PRO A 546 2.47 -7.41 3.44
N LEU A 547 1.34 -8.12 3.33
CA LEU A 547 0.10 -7.55 2.81
C LEU A 547 -0.40 -6.35 3.62
N VAL A 548 -0.36 -6.44 4.96
CA VAL A 548 -0.63 -5.31 5.86
C VAL A 548 0.31 -4.14 5.57
N ASN A 549 1.63 -4.38 5.52
CA ASN A 549 2.61 -3.32 5.24
C ASN A 549 2.40 -2.66 3.87
N PHE A 550 1.95 -3.41 2.87
CA PHE A 550 1.67 -2.92 1.52
C PHE A 550 0.46 -2.00 1.45
N LEU A 551 -0.65 -2.42 2.08
CA LEU A 551 -1.89 -1.66 2.12
C LEU A 551 -1.76 -0.43 3.04
N MET A 552 -1.08 -0.56 4.19
CA MET A 552 -0.71 0.59 5.04
C MET A 552 0.19 1.59 4.30
N ALA A 553 1.13 1.11 3.48
CA ALA A 553 1.90 1.98 2.60
C ALA A 553 1.00 2.71 1.58
N ALA A 554 0.03 2.03 0.97
CA ALA A 554 -0.92 2.65 0.04
C ALA A 554 -1.84 3.69 0.72
N GLU A 555 -2.07 3.60 2.03
CA GLU A 555 -2.84 4.58 2.83
C GLU A 555 -2.05 5.84 3.23
N ALA A 556 -0.71 5.76 3.30
CA ALA A 556 0.19 6.86 3.65
C ALA A 556 0.18 8.05 2.66
N ASP A 557 0.56 9.24 3.14
CA ASP A 557 0.49 10.49 2.39
C ASP A 557 1.76 10.79 1.57
N PHE A 558 2.92 10.31 2.04
CA PHE A 558 4.23 10.45 1.40
C PHE A 558 4.96 9.11 1.29
N PHE A 559 5.96 9.02 0.40
CA PHE A 559 6.62 7.76 0.06
C PHE A 559 8.15 7.89 -0.07
N VAL A 560 8.88 7.03 0.63
CA VAL A 560 10.33 6.83 0.52
C VAL A 560 10.65 5.33 0.40
N GLY A 561 11.55 4.96 -0.52
CA GLY A 561 12.01 3.57 -0.61
C GLY A 561 13.02 3.30 -1.71
N ALA A 562 13.31 2.03 -1.99
CA ALA A 562 14.24 1.61 -3.05
C ALA A 562 13.48 1.10 -4.30
N LEU A 563 13.38 1.88 -5.38
CA LEU A 563 12.69 1.48 -6.61
C LEU A 563 13.29 0.22 -7.26
N GLY A 564 14.56 -0.10 -6.98
CA GLY A 564 15.18 -1.38 -7.33
C GLY A 564 14.53 -2.61 -6.66
N SER A 565 13.58 -2.44 -5.76
CA SER A 565 12.75 -3.51 -5.19
C SER A 565 11.39 -3.58 -5.88
N THR A 566 11.01 -4.75 -6.38
CA THR A 566 9.66 -5.03 -6.93
C THR A 566 8.55 -4.59 -5.96
N TRP A 567 8.78 -4.68 -4.66
CA TRP A 567 7.83 -4.23 -3.64
C TRP A 567 7.59 -2.72 -3.67
N CYS A 568 8.65 -1.92 -3.75
CA CYS A 568 8.56 -0.47 -3.89
C CYS A 568 7.91 -0.06 -5.21
N PHE A 569 8.21 -0.77 -6.29
CA PHE A 569 7.59 -0.58 -7.60
C PHE A 569 6.06 -0.82 -7.54
N LEU A 570 5.61 -1.82 -6.77
CA LEU A 570 4.18 -2.07 -6.56
C LEU A 570 3.53 -1.02 -5.64
N ILE A 571 4.21 -0.56 -4.58
CA ILE A 571 3.73 0.55 -3.73
C ILE A 571 3.57 1.83 -4.56
N ASP A 572 4.55 2.14 -5.43
CA ASP A 572 4.49 3.26 -6.36
C ASP A 572 3.34 3.08 -7.38
N GLY A 573 3.11 1.87 -7.90
CA GLY A 573 1.93 1.59 -8.72
C GLY A 573 0.60 1.83 -7.99
N MET A 574 0.52 1.44 -6.72
CA MET A 574 -0.69 1.62 -5.91
C MET A 574 -0.98 3.08 -5.56
N ARG A 575 0.01 3.88 -5.14
CA ARG A 575 -0.22 5.31 -4.88
C ARG A 575 -0.69 6.04 -6.16
N ASN A 576 -0.10 5.68 -7.31
CA ASN A 576 -0.40 6.30 -8.60
C ASN A 576 -1.77 5.87 -9.17
N THR A 577 -2.42 4.85 -8.61
CA THR A 577 -3.80 4.43 -8.92
C THR A 577 -4.75 4.63 -7.72
N GLY A 578 -4.32 5.41 -6.73
CA GLY A 578 -5.05 5.70 -5.50
C GLY A 578 -5.15 7.19 -5.18
N GLY A 579 -5.08 8.07 -6.20
CA GLY A 579 -5.19 9.51 -6.06
C GLY A 579 -3.94 10.21 -5.51
N LYS A 580 -2.76 9.59 -5.60
CA LYS A 580 -1.52 10.05 -4.96
C LYS A 580 -0.36 10.15 -5.94
N VAL A 581 -0.62 10.50 -7.21
CA VAL A 581 0.44 10.83 -8.17
C VAL A 581 1.30 11.99 -7.65
N MET A 582 0.68 13.05 -7.15
CA MET A 582 1.38 14.27 -6.70
C MET A 582 2.04 14.19 -5.32
N SER A 583 1.79 13.12 -4.54
CA SER A 583 2.57 12.84 -3.31
C SER A 583 4.06 12.61 -3.56
N GLY A 584 4.41 12.23 -4.79
CA GLY A 584 5.76 11.88 -5.20
C GLY A 584 6.30 10.58 -4.58
N TYR A 585 7.47 10.16 -5.06
CA TYR A 585 8.22 9.03 -4.49
C TYR A 585 9.71 9.34 -4.48
N LEU A 586 10.30 9.52 -3.30
CA LEU A 586 11.73 9.78 -3.17
C LEU A 586 12.47 8.44 -3.03
N SER A 587 13.43 8.16 -3.91
CA SER A 587 14.14 6.89 -3.91
C SER A 587 15.65 6.99 -3.74
N VAL A 588 16.18 6.06 -2.93
CA VAL A 588 17.62 5.88 -2.69
C VAL A 588 18.35 5.22 -3.87
N ASN A 589 17.62 4.58 -4.78
CA ASN A 589 18.21 3.92 -5.95
C ASN A 589 17.28 3.99 -7.18
N LYS A 590 17.84 3.62 -8.33
CA LYS A 590 17.09 3.46 -9.58
C LYS A 590 16.31 2.14 -9.57
N ASP A 591 15.26 2.08 -10.38
CA ASP A 591 14.50 0.85 -10.68
C ASP A 591 15.41 -0.17 -11.41
N ARG A 592 15.03 -1.45 -11.43
CA ARG A 592 15.73 -2.52 -12.18
C ARG A 592 15.69 -2.29 -13.69
N PHE A 593 14.64 -1.61 -14.16
CA PHE A 593 14.42 -1.31 -15.58
C PHE A 593 15.00 0.05 -15.99
N TRP A 594 16.27 0.31 -15.66
CA TRP A 594 17.01 1.49 -16.12
C TRP A 594 18.01 1.18 -17.22
#